data_AF-A0A2U1FJ80-F1
#
_entry.id   AF-A0A2U1FJ80-F1
#
_cell.length_a   1.000
_cell.length_b   1.000
_cell.length_c   1.000
_cell.angle_alpha   90.00
_cell.angle_beta   90.00
_cell.angle_gamma   90.00
#
_symmetry.space_group_name_H-M   'P 1'
#
loop_
_entity.id
_entity.type
_entity.pdbx_description
1 polymer ?
#
loop_
_entity_poly.entity_id
_entity_poly.type
_entity_poly.pdbx_seq_one_letter_code
_entity_poly.pdbx_strand_id
1 'polypeptide(L)'
;MLRTHRHVVDRDGWELPGGVVDPGEDPMAAASREAAEETGWRPVGPGRTLVAFEPLPGAAQAPMSVHVWTGAVPGDLPLDPHEPGRARWIPFAEAVRLALAGELLGAGSLVGVLALQAERTR
;
A
#
# COMPACT_ATOMS: atom_id res chain seq x y z
N MET A 1 -1.52 -7.17 2.24
CA MET A 1 -0.32 -6.96 1.41
C MET A 1 -0.40 -7.85 0.21
N LEU A 2 0.15 -7.40 -0.91
CA LEU A 2 0.17 -8.10 -2.19
C LEU A 2 1.56 -8.71 -2.39
N ARG A 3 1.62 -9.95 -2.88
CA ARG A 3 2.87 -10.54 -3.34
C ARG A 3 2.90 -10.45 -4.86
N THR A 4 3.84 -9.70 -5.40
CA THR A 4 3.96 -9.45 -6.83
C THR A 4 5.38 -9.66 -7.30
N HIS A 5 5.52 -9.91 -8.61
CA HIS A 5 6.78 -9.92 -9.31
C HIS A 5 6.91 -8.63 -10.11
N ARG A 6 7.89 -7.78 -9.79
CA ARG A 6 8.13 -6.52 -10.52
C ARG A 6 9.20 -6.75 -11.59
N HIS A 7 8.76 -6.83 -12.84
CA HIS A 7 9.63 -7.13 -13.99
C HIS A 7 10.79 -6.15 -14.20
N VAL A 8 10.59 -4.85 -13.95
CA VAL A 8 11.63 -3.82 -14.16
C VAL A 8 12.89 -4.09 -13.32
N VAL A 9 12.71 -4.66 -12.13
CA VAL A 9 13.80 -4.99 -11.21
C VAL A 9 14.04 -6.50 -11.11
N ASP A 10 13.30 -7.31 -11.86
CA ASP A 10 13.30 -8.79 -11.82
C ASP A 10 13.30 -9.35 -10.39
N ARG A 11 12.33 -8.91 -9.58
CA ARG A 11 12.23 -9.32 -8.17
C ARG A 11 10.80 -9.65 -7.77
N ASP A 12 10.68 -10.73 -7.01
CA ASP A 12 9.51 -10.98 -6.18
C ASP A 12 9.60 -10.17 -4.89
N GLY A 13 8.46 -9.68 -4.41
CA GLY A 13 8.39 -9.05 -3.10
C GLY A 13 6.97 -8.74 -2.67
N TRP A 14 6.88 -8.04 -1.54
CA TRP A 14 5.62 -7.65 -0.93
C TRP A 14 5.38 -6.15 -1.05
N GLU A 15 4.13 -5.78 -1.31
CA GLU A 15 3.72 -4.37 -1.42
C GLU A 15 2.44 -4.11 -0.63
N LEU A 16 2.28 -2.87 -0.17
CA LEU A 16 0.97 -2.36 0.22
C LEU A 16 0.11 -2.20 -1.05
N PRO A 17 -1.22 -2.36 -0.97
CA PRO A 17 -2.07 -2.00 -2.09
C PRO A 17 -1.99 -0.51 -2.36
N GLY A 18 -2.12 -0.14 -3.63
CA GLY A 18 -2.12 1.27 -4.03
C GLY A 18 -1.81 1.48 -5.49
N GLY A 19 -2.45 2.51 -6.04
CA GLY A 19 -2.33 2.88 -7.45
C GLY A 19 -2.37 4.39 -7.64
N VAL A 20 -2.76 4.79 -8.85
CA VAL A 20 -2.75 6.19 -9.27
C VAL A 20 -4.03 6.88 -8.79
N VAL A 21 -3.90 8.13 -8.36
CA VAL A 21 -5.05 8.98 -8.07
C VAL A 21 -5.61 9.50 -9.38
N ASP A 22 -6.88 9.22 -9.66
CA ASP A 22 -7.52 9.68 -10.89
C ASP A 22 -7.70 11.21 -10.91
N PRO A 23 -7.83 11.84 -12.09
CA PRO A 23 -8.05 13.29 -12.20
C PRO A 23 -9.28 13.75 -11.40
N GLY A 24 -9.06 14.57 -10.37
CA GLY A 24 -10.11 15.09 -9.50
C GLY A 24 -10.55 14.14 -8.38
N GLU A 25 -9.92 12.96 -8.26
CA GLU A 25 -10.16 12.02 -7.17
C GLU A 25 -9.45 12.48 -5.88
N ASP A 26 -10.10 12.30 -4.74
CA ASP A 26 -9.46 12.50 -3.44
C ASP A 26 -8.44 11.37 -3.18
N PRO A 27 -7.19 11.66 -2.77
CA PRO A 27 -6.16 10.64 -2.57
C PRO A 27 -6.55 9.54 -1.57
N MET A 28 -7.34 9.86 -0.54
CA MET A 28 -7.78 8.85 0.43
C MET A 28 -8.91 7.98 -0.14
N ALA A 29 -9.78 8.55 -0.99
CA ALA A 29 -10.73 7.78 -1.78
C ALA A 29 -10.03 6.83 -2.76
N ALA A 30 -9.01 7.32 -3.49
CA ALA A 30 -8.18 6.49 -4.38
C ALA A 30 -7.55 5.32 -3.63
N ALA A 31 -6.87 5.58 -2.51
CA ALA A 31 -6.27 4.52 -1.71
C ALA A 31 -7.29 3.48 -1.18
N SER A 32 -8.52 3.92 -0.87
CA SER A 32 -9.59 3.00 -0.46
C SER A 32 -10.14 2.17 -1.63
N ARG A 33 -10.22 2.74 -2.84
CA ARG A 33 -10.63 2.06 -4.08
C ARG A 33 -9.61 1.00 -4.46
N GLU A 34 -8.34 1.38 -4.57
CA GLU A 34 -7.23 0.48 -4.91
C GLU A 34 -7.12 -0.69 -3.93
N ALA A 35 -7.26 -0.42 -2.61
CA ALA A 35 -7.29 -1.49 -1.62
C ALA A 35 -8.43 -2.50 -1.87
N ALA A 36 -9.61 -2.04 -2.28
CA ALA A 36 -10.73 -2.93 -2.58
C ALA A 36 -10.51 -3.71 -3.89
N GLU A 37 -10.00 -3.06 -4.94
CA GLU A 37 -9.76 -3.65 -6.26
C GLU A 37 -8.65 -4.71 -6.22
N GLU A 38 -7.54 -4.43 -5.54
CA GLU A 38 -6.37 -5.31 -5.53
C GLU A 38 -6.44 -6.40 -4.45
N THR A 39 -7.15 -6.15 -3.33
CA THR A 39 -7.17 -7.10 -2.20
C THR A 39 -8.51 -7.77 -1.96
N GLY A 40 -9.60 -7.22 -2.51
CA GLY A 40 -10.95 -7.65 -2.18
C GLY A 40 -11.38 -7.26 -0.77
N TRP A 41 -10.69 -6.33 -0.10
CA TRP A 41 -11.05 -5.79 1.20
C TRP A 41 -11.24 -4.28 1.13
N ARG A 42 -12.41 -3.81 1.57
CA ARG A 42 -12.74 -2.39 1.62
C ARG A 42 -12.47 -1.83 3.02
N PRO A 43 -11.63 -0.79 3.16
CA PRO A 43 -11.47 -0.09 4.42
C PRO A 43 -12.78 0.51 4.94
N VAL A 44 -12.98 0.54 6.26
CA VAL A 44 -14.17 1.10 6.91
C VAL A 44 -13.80 1.96 8.12
N GLY A 45 -14.67 2.93 8.42
CA GLY A 45 -14.45 3.89 9.50
C GLY A 45 -13.57 5.08 9.05
N PRO A 46 -13.15 5.93 10.00
CA PRO A 46 -12.34 7.10 9.69
C PRO A 46 -10.93 6.66 9.27
N GLY A 47 -10.59 6.92 8.00
CA GLY A 47 -9.22 6.85 7.51
C GLY A 47 -8.47 8.14 7.82
N ARG A 48 -7.14 8.06 7.84
CA ARG A 48 -6.27 9.23 7.88
C ARG A 48 -5.04 9.05 7.01
N THR A 49 -4.48 10.16 6.57
CA THR A 49 -3.11 10.19 6.01
C THR A 49 -2.12 9.84 7.13
N LEU A 50 -1.28 8.84 6.86
CA LEU A 50 -0.17 8.45 7.73
C LEU A 50 1.07 9.30 7.42
N VAL A 51 1.44 9.38 6.15
CA VAL A 51 2.63 10.10 5.68
C VAL A 51 2.47 10.43 4.20
N ALA A 52 3.02 11.57 3.78
CA ALA A 52 3.11 11.97 2.38
C ALA A 52 4.54 12.43 2.07
N PHE A 53 5.06 12.10 0.88
CA PHE A 53 6.44 12.34 0.51
C PHE A 53 6.65 12.30 -1.02
N GLU A 54 7.77 12.86 -1.47
CA GLU A 54 8.27 12.74 -2.85
C GLU A 54 9.38 11.67 -2.88
N PRO A 55 9.17 10.52 -3.56
CA PRO A 55 10.15 9.44 -3.61
C PRO A 55 11.35 9.75 -4.51
N LEU A 56 11.14 10.60 -5.52
CA LEU A 56 12.07 10.81 -6.64
C LEU A 56 12.26 12.31 -6.93
N PRO A 57 12.50 13.17 -5.92
CA PRO A 57 12.45 14.64 -6.08
C PRO A 57 13.47 15.20 -7.09
N GLY A 58 14.51 14.45 -7.42
CA GLY A 58 15.49 14.82 -8.45
C GLY A 58 15.22 14.23 -9.85
N ALA A 59 14.18 13.42 -10.03
CA ALA A 59 13.94 12.68 -11.27
C ALA A 59 12.50 12.83 -11.80
N ALA A 60 11.49 12.78 -10.94
CA ALA A 60 10.09 12.88 -11.34
C ALA A 60 9.25 13.54 -10.25
N GLN A 61 8.23 14.28 -10.67
CA GLN A 61 7.14 14.67 -9.78
C GLN A 61 6.23 13.46 -9.60
N ALA A 62 6.36 12.78 -8.47
CA ALA A 62 5.68 11.52 -8.18
C ALA A 62 5.19 11.49 -6.73
N PRO A 63 4.36 12.47 -6.31
CA PRO A 63 3.92 12.58 -4.93
C PRO A 63 3.21 11.30 -4.51
N MET A 64 3.60 10.76 -3.36
CA MET A 64 2.98 9.59 -2.75
C MET A 64 2.41 9.96 -1.39
N SER A 65 1.22 9.44 -1.09
CA SER A 65 0.61 9.47 0.23
C SER A 65 0.20 8.07 0.66
N VAL A 66 0.52 7.72 1.90
CA VAL A 66 0.10 6.47 2.52
C VAL A 66 -1.01 6.78 3.52
N HIS A 67 -2.09 6.01 3.45
CA HIS A 67 -3.27 6.16 4.29
C HIS A 67 -3.47 4.91 5.15
N VAL A 68 -4.06 5.08 6.33
CA VAL A 68 -4.31 3.98 7.28
C VAL A 68 -5.74 3.99 7.78
N TRP A 69 -6.31 2.79 7.89
CA TRP A 69 -7.59 2.49 8.50
C TRP A 69 -7.41 1.40 9.56
N THR A 70 -8.28 1.41 10.56
CA THR A 70 -8.30 0.38 11.63
C THR A 70 -9.34 -0.70 11.37
N GLY A 71 -10.27 -0.49 10.43
CA GLY A 71 -11.28 -1.46 10.03
C GLY A 71 -11.24 -1.77 8.54
N ALA A 72 -11.55 -3.01 8.19
CA ALA A 72 -11.80 -3.45 6.83
C ALA A 72 -12.88 -4.53 6.81
N VAL A 73 -13.66 -4.57 5.74
CA VAL A 73 -14.67 -5.61 5.48
C VAL A 73 -14.39 -6.25 4.12
N PRO A 74 -14.83 -7.49 3.87
CA PRO A 74 -14.80 -8.05 2.53
C PRO A 74 -15.49 -7.09 1.55
N GLY A 75 -14.83 -6.82 0.43
CA GLY A 75 -15.39 -6.06 -0.68
C GLY A 75 -16.24 -6.94 -1.59
N ASP A 76 -17.04 -6.28 -2.41
CA ASP A 76 -18.01 -6.94 -3.30
C ASP A 76 -17.51 -6.94 -4.76
N LEU A 77 -16.34 -6.33 -4.99
CA LEU A 77 -15.76 -6.15 -6.31
C LEU A 77 -14.97 -7.39 -6.74
N PRO A 78 -15.06 -7.80 -8.01
CA PRO A 78 -14.15 -8.80 -8.55
C PRO A 78 -12.72 -8.26 -8.49
N LEU A 79 -11.78 -9.12 -8.08
CA LEU A 79 -10.35 -8.79 -8.09
C LEU A 79 -9.90 -8.48 -9.52
N ASP A 80 -9.00 -7.51 -9.68
CA ASP A 80 -8.44 -7.19 -10.99
C ASP A 80 -7.71 -8.43 -11.59
N PRO A 81 -8.15 -8.96 -12.74
CA PRO A 81 -7.51 -10.10 -13.38
C PRO A 81 -6.10 -9.79 -13.91
N HIS A 82 -5.74 -8.52 -14.10
CA HIS A 82 -4.43 -8.09 -14.60
C HIS A 82 -3.35 -8.01 -13.51
N GLU A 83 -3.76 -8.02 -12.24
CA GLU A 83 -2.85 -8.03 -11.10
C GLU A 83 -3.03 -9.31 -10.26
N PRO A 84 -2.41 -10.44 -10.65
CA PRO A 84 -2.46 -11.68 -9.89
C PRO A 84 -1.57 -11.61 -8.63
N GLY A 85 -1.81 -10.64 -7.75
CA GLY A 85 -1.27 -10.59 -6.41
C GLY A 85 -2.16 -11.39 -5.48
N ARG A 86 -1.68 -12.52 -4.93
CA ARG A 86 -2.42 -13.19 -3.84
C ARG A 86 -2.36 -12.29 -2.60
N ALA A 87 -3.35 -11.42 -2.44
CA ALA A 87 -3.48 -10.60 -1.25
C ALA A 87 -3.49 -11.48 -0.01
N ARG A 88 -2.68 -11.11 0.99
CA ARG A 88 -2.65 -11.78 2.29
C ARG A 88 -2.71 -10.78 3.42
N TRP A 89 -3.45 -11.15 4.46
CA TRP A 89 -3.29 -10.58 5.78
C TRP A 89 -1.93 -11.01 6.33
N ILE A 90 -1.12 -10.04 6.71
CA ILE A 90 0.21 -10.25 7.29
C ILE A 90 0.20 -9.58 8.67
N PRO A 91 0.65 -10.29 9.74
CA PRO A 91 0.83 -9.66 11.03
C PRO A 91 1.74 -8.44 10.92
N PHE A 92 1.41 -7.32 11.56
CA PHE A 92 2.18 -6.09 11.39
C PHE A 92 3.67 -6.25 11.75
N ALA A 93 4.00 -7.02 12.79
CA ALA A 93 5.38 -7.32 13.14
C ALA A 93 6.14 -8.03 12.01
N GLU A 94 5.46 -8.88 11.25
CA GLU A 94 6.04 -9.54 10.07
C GLU A 94 6.22 -8.54 8.92
N ALA A 95 5.29 -7.61 8.71
CA ALA A 95 5.48 -6.54 7.72
C ALA A 95 6.72 -5.68 8.03
N VAL A 96 6.97 -5.37 9.32
CA VAL A 96 8.19 -4.69 9.75
C VAL A 96 9.43 -5.55 9.50
N ARG A 97 9.38 -6.86 9.78
CA ARG A 97 10.49 -7.79 9.47
C ARG A 97 10.80 -7.79 7.97
N LEU A 98 9.78 -7.90 7.12
CA LEU A 98 9.91 -7.86 5.66
C LEU A 98 10.53 -6.53 5.19
N ALA A 99 10.16 -5.41 5.81
CA ALA A 99 10.73 -4.10 5.51
C ALA A 99 12.24 -4.06 5.78
N LEU A 100 12.65 -4.53 6.97
CA LEU A 100 14.05 -4.56 7.38
C LEU A 100 14.88 -5.60 6.64
N ALA A 101 14.25 -6.67 6.13
CA ALA A 101 14.89 -7.68 5.29
C ALA A 101 15.03 -7.24 3.81
N GLY A 102 14.49 -6.08 3.43
CA GLY A 102 14.50 -5.61 2.04
C GLY A 102 13.56 -6.39 1.12
N GLU A 103 12.54 -7.05 1.69
CA GLU A 103 11.54 -7.86 0.97
C GLU A 103 10.28 -7.05 0.61
N LEU A 104 10.15 -5.80 1.10
CA LEU A 104 9.14 -4.87 0.62
C LEU A 104 9.60 -4.13 -0.64
N LEU A 105 8.74 -4.07 -1.64
CA LEU A 105 8.98 -3.32 -2.87
C LEU A 105 8.21 -1.99 -2.84
N GLY A 106 8.77 -0.99 -3.53
CA GLY A 106 8.20 0.36 -3.62
C GLY A 106 8.41 1.20 -2.36
N ALA A 107 8.66 2.50 -2.56
CA ALA A 107 8.88 3.44 -1.46
C ALA A 107 7.65 3.57 -0.57
N GLY A 108 6.43 3.54 -1.14
CA GLY A 108 5.17 3.61 -0.39
C GLY A 108 5.04 2.49 0.65
N SER A 109 5.32 1.24 0.27
CA SER A 109 5.28 0.10 1.19
C SER A 109 6.28 0.23 2.33
N LEU A 110 7.55 0.56 2.00
CA LEU A 110 8.62 0.68 2.97
C LEU A 110 8.37 1.83 3.95
N VAL A 111 8.09 3.02 3.43
CA VAL A 111 7.85 4.23 4.23
C VAL A 111 6.57 4.07 5.06
N GLY A 112 5.50 3.54 4.49
CA GLY A 112 4.23 3.33 5.19
C GLY A 112 4.35 2.41 6.40
N VAL A 113 4.98 1.24 6.22
CA VAL A 113 5.17 0.27 7.31
C VAL A 113 6.06 0.84 8.41
N LEU A 114 7.18 1.48 8.06
CA LEU A 114 8.11 2.04 9.04
C LEU A 114 7.56 3.28 9.74
N ALA A 115 6.78 4.12 9.05
CA ALA A 115 6.09 5.26 9.65
C ALA A 115 5.06 4.81 10.69
N LEU A 116 4.25 3.80 10.38
CA LEU A 116 3.30 3.24 11.34
C LEU A 116 4.00 2.58 12.52
N GLN A 117 5.13 1.91 12.30
CA GLN A 117 5.94 1.35 13.39
C GLN A 117 6.44 2.45 14.32
N ALA A 118 6.98 3.55 13.75
CA ALA A 118 7.48 4.67 14.53
C ALA A 118 6.37 5.37 15.35
N GLU A 119 5.16 5.51 14.81
CA GLU A 119 4.01 6.04 15.55
C GLU A 119 3.58 5.11 16.71
N ARG A 120 3.62 3.79 16.52
CA ARG A 120 3.20 2.79 17.52
C ARG A 120 4.17 2.64 18.69
N THR A 121 5.42 3.07 18.53
CA THR A 121 6.48 2.98 19.55
C THR A 121 6.73 4.29 20.30
N ARG A 122 5.94 5.33 20.02
CA ARG A 122 5.91 6.55 20.84
C ARG A 122 5.05 6.34 22.08
#